data_AF-A0A832TL58-F1
#
_entry.id   AF-A0A832TL58-F1
#
_cell.length_a   1.000
_cell.length_b   1.000
_cell.length_c   1.000
_cell.angle_alpha   90.00
_cell.angle_beta   90.00
_cell.angle_gamma   90.00
#
_symmetry.space_group_name_H-M   'P 1'
#
loop_
_entity.id
_entity.type
_entity.pdbx_description
1 polymer ?
#
loop_
_entity_poly.entity_id
_entity_poly.type
_entity_poly.pdbx_seq_one_letter_code
_entity_poly.pdbx_strand_id
1 'polypeptide(L)' 'MRMEHVKGSKRGELILYALSTCGWCAKTRKLLDDLGVEYSYV' A
#
# COMPACT_ATOMS: atom_id res chain seq x y z
N MET A 1 5.88 -14.45 -5.35
CA MET A 1 5.29 -13.10 -5.19
C MET A 1 6.39 -12.16 -4.73
N ARG A 2 6.59 -11.03 -5.40
CA ARG A 2 7.61 -10.03 -5.05
C ARG A 2 6.93 -8.94 -4.25
N MET A 3 7.42 -8.66 -3.04
CA MET A 3 6.94 -7.56 -2.24
C MET A 3 7.59 -6.26 -2.74
N GLU A 4 6.78 -5.24 -2.99
CA GLU A 4 7.23 -3.92 -3.43
C GLU A 4 7.04 -2.92 -2.28
N HIS A 5 8.03 -2.04 -2.08
CA HIS A 5 8.03 -1.07 -0.98
C HIS A 5 7.94 0.36 -1.50
N VAL A 6 6.96 1.11 -1.01
CA VAL A 6 6.74 2.52 -1.33
C VAL A 6 7.30 3.36 -0.18
N LYS A 7 8.24 4.27 -0.51
CA LYS A 7 8.83 5.20 0.46
C LYS A 7 7.83 6.28 0.85
N GLY A 8 7.84 6.67 2.12
CA GLY A 8 6.99 7.73 2.65
C GLY A 8 7.31 8.01 4.11
N SER A 9 6.33 8.58 4.83
CA SER A 9 6.45 8.82 6.26
C SER A 9 6.28 7.52 7.03
N LYS A 10 7.28 7.14 7.82
CA LYS A 10 7.21 5.98 8.71
C LYS A 10 6.21 6.19 9.83
N ARG A 11 5.08 5.47 9.78
CA ARG A 11 4.03 5.47 10.82
C ARG A 11 3.77 4.09 11.45
N GLY A 12 4.52 3.06 11.04
CA GLY A 12 4.38 1.68 11.47
C GLY A 12 4.78 0.72 10.37
N GLU A 13 4.72 -0.59 10.63
CA GLU A 13 4.88 -1.61 9.60
C GLU A 13 3.54 -1.81 8.88
N LEU A 14 3.45 -1.36 7.63
CA LEU A 14 2.25 -1.44 6.81
C LEU A 14 2.49 -2.37 5.62
N ILE A 15 1.64 -3.40 5.48
CA ILE A 15 1.66 -4.34 4.36
C ILE A 15 0.24 -4.45 3.78
N LEU A 16 0.08 -4.05 2.51
CA LEU A 16 -1.17 -4.14 1.76
C LEU A 16 -1.18 -5.40 0.90
N TYR A 17 -2.02 -6.36 1.25
CA TYR A 17 -2.31 -7.53 0.41
C TYR A 17 -3.46 -7.21 -0.53
N ALA A 18 -3.21 -7.24 -1.84
CA ALA A 18 -4.18 -6.80 -2.84
C ALA A 18 -4.33 -7.79 -4.01
N LEU A 19 -5.51 -7.76 -4.63
CA LEU A 19 -5.75 -8.42 -5.91
C LEU A 19 -5.81 -7.34 -7.00
N SER A 20 -5.27 -7.63 -8.18
CA SER A 20 -5.22 -6.69 -9.31
C SER A 20 -6.60 -6.24 -9.80
N THR A 21 -7.64 -7.05 -9.58
CA THR A 21 -9.03 -6.78 -9.98
C THR A 21 -9.93 -6.28 -8.84
N CYS A 22 -9.38 -6.09 -7.64
CA CYS A 22 -10.11 -5.63 -6.47
C CYS A 22 -10.18 -4.10 -6.41
N GLY A 23 -11.35 -3.53 -6.74
CA GLY A 23 -11.57 -2.08 -6.71
C GLY A 23 -11.37 -1.44 -5.32
N TRP A 24 -11.67 -2.17 -4.25
CA TRP A 24 -11.42 -1.72 -2.87
C TRP A 24 -9.93 -1.64 -2.55
N CYS A 25 -9.15 -2.59 -3.04
CA CYS A 25 -7.70 -2.64 -2.84
C CYS A 25 -7.02 -1.43 -3.51
N ALA A 26 -7.50 -1.04 -4.70
CA ALA A 26 -7.05 0.18 -5.37
C ALA A 26 -7.38 1.45 -4.56
N LYS A 27 -8.57 1.52 -3.97
CA LYS A 27 -8.96 2.66 -3.10
C LYS A 27 -8.09 2.74 -1.84
N THR A 28 -7.80 1.61 -1.19
CA THR A 28 -6.93 1.57 -0.01
C THR A 28 -5.49 1.98 -0.37
N ARG A 29 -4.95 1.50 -1.48
CA ARG A 29 -3.64 1.95 -1.98
C ARG A 29 -3.60 3.47 -2.15
N LYS A 30 -4.60 4.02 -2.84
CA LYS A 30 -4.71 5.47 -3.06
C LYS A 30 -4.79 6.23 -1.73
N LEU A 31 -5.51 5.72 -0.74
CA LEU A 31 -5.57 6.33 0.59
C LEU A 31 -4.18 6.36 1.26
N LEU A 32 -3.41 5.28 1.18
CA LEU A 32 -2.04 5.23 1.74
C LEU A 32 -1.11 6.21 1.01
N ASP A 33 -1.23 6.31 -0.31
CA ASP A 33 -0.48 7.28 -1.12
C ASP A 33 -0.86 8.72 -0.76
N ASP A 34 -2.15 9.03 -0.66
CA ASP A 34 -2.67 10.36 -0.30
C ASP A 34 -2.27 10.75 1.15
N LEU A 35 -2.12 9.77 2.06
CA LEU A 35 -1.60 9.97 3.42
C LEU A 35 -0.07 10.16 3.47
N GLY A 36 0.63 9.87 2.38
CA GLY A 36 2.09 10.00 2.27
C GLY A 36 2.86 9.08 3.22
N VAL A 37 2.33 7.90 3.53
CA VAL A 37 2.97 6.92 4.44
C VAL A 37 3.77 5.89 3.67
N GLU A 38 4.83 5.36 4.29
CA GLU A 38 5.52 4.20 3.72
C GLU A 38 4.70 2.92 3.93
N TYR A 39 4.65 2.07 2.92
CA TYR A 39 4.01 0.76 3.01
C TYR A 39 4.60 -0.20 1.97
N SER A 40 4.50 -1.49 2.27
CA SER A 40 4.79 -2.57 1.32
C SER A 40 3.49 -3.13 0.75
N TYR A 41 3.54 -3.71 -0.43
CA TYR A 41 2.39 -4.41 -1.00
C TYR A 41 2.77 -5.68 -1.75
N VAL A 42 1.78 -6.55 -1.92
CA VAL A 42 1.85 -7.77 -2.70
C VAL A 42 0.53 -8.03 -3.44
#